data_AF-A0A382WL71-F1
#
_entry.id   AF-A0A382WL71-F1
#
_cell.length_a   1.000
_cell.length_b   1.000
_cell.length_c   1.000
_cell.angle_alpha   90.00
_cell.angle_beta   90.00
_cell.angle_gamma   90.00
#
_symmetry.space_group_name_H-M   'P 1'
#
loop_
_entity.id
_entity.type
_entity.pdbx_description
1 polymer ?
#
loop_
_entity_poly.entity_id
_entity_poly.type
_entity_poly.pdbx_seq_one_letter_code
_entity_poly.pdbx_strand_id
1 'polypeptide(L)'
;MELALKHDNNDILSHFRKRFHFPITNSGEPFIYLSGNSLGIQPDTAEQYVMEEMEAWKKLAVDGHFKAKRPWFSYHELLTSYSAEIVGALDKEVVVMNSLTVNIHLLMASFYQPKGK
;
A
#
# COMPACT_ATOMS: atom_id res chain seq x y z
N MET A 1 -32.52 -8.88 -3.55
CA MET A 1 -31.50 -9.67 -4.28
C MET A 1 -31.30 -9.12 -5.69
N GLU A 2 -32.36 -8.97 -6.48
CA GLU A 2 -32.30 -8.45 -7.87
C GLU A 2 -31.63 -7.07 -7.99
N LEU A 3 -31.92 -6.13 -7.08
CA LEU A 3 -31.31 -4.80 -7.08
C LEU A 3 -29.78 -4.85 -6.87
N ALA A 4 -29.30 -5.66 -5.92
CA ALA A 4 -27.87 -5.79 -5.64
C ALA A 4 -27.11 -6.37 -6.85
N LEU A 5 -27.64 -7.45 -7.44
CA LEU A 5 -27.07 -8.04 -8.66
C LEU A 5 -27.04 -7.05 -9.83
N LYS A 6 -28.07 -6.21 -9.97
CA LYS A 6 -28.08 -5.14 -10.98
C LYS A 6 -26.98 -4.11 -10.73
N HIS A 7 -26.69 -3.75 -9.48
CA HIS A 7 -25.59 -2.84 -9.16
C HIS A 7 -24.23 -3.49 -9.42
N ASP A 8 -24.03 -4.75 -9.01
CA ASP A 8 -22.78 -5.48 -9.26
C ASP A 8 -22.48 -5.61 -10.77
N ASN A 9 -23.49 -5.91 -11.58
CA ASN A 9 -23.34 -6.03 -13.03
C ASN A 9 -23.02 -4.70 -13.74
N ASN A 10 -23.37 -3.57 -13.13
CA ASN A 10 -23.10 -2.23 -13.67
C ASN A 10 -21.85 -1.59 -13.05
N ASP A 11 -21.16 -2.28 -12.13
CA ASP A 11 -19.95 -1.77 -11.49
C ASP A 11 -18.75 -1.86 -12.45
N ILE A 12 -18.30 -0.70 -12.93
CA ILE A 12 -17.11 -0.56 -13.78
C ILE A 12 -15.82 -0.99 -13.06
N LEU A 13 -15.81 -1.02 -11.72
CA LEU A 13 -14.68 -1.41 -10.89
C LEU A 13 -14.66 -2.89 -10.53
N SER A 14 -15.69 -3.66 -10.91
CA SER A 14 -15.85 -5.08 -10.55
C SER A 14 -14.63 -5.94 -10.88
N HIS A 15 -13.89 -5.59 -11.94
CA HIS A 15 -12.66 -6.28 -12.34
C HIS A 15 -11.54 -6.21 -11.30
N PHE A 16 -11.48 -5.16 -10.46
CA PHE A 16 -10.48 -5.06 -9.38
C PHE A 16 -10.64 -6.14 -8.33
N ARG A 17 -11.85 -6.69 -8.14
CA ARG A 17 -12.09 -7.79 -7.19
C ARG A 17 -11.16 -8.99 -7.42
N LYS A 18 -10.79 -9.26 -8.68
CA LYS A 18 -9.89 -10.36 -9.03
C LYS A 18 -8.43 -10.12 -8.65
N ARG A 19 -8.07 -8.88 -8.26
CA ARG A 19 -6.71 -8.49 -7.89
C ARG A 19 -6.40 -8.65 -6.40
N PHE A 20 -7.25 -9.36 -5.66
CA PHE A 20 -7.15 -9.53 -4.21
C PHE A 20 -7.43 -10.96 -3.78
N HIS A 21 -6.73 -11.43 -2.75
CA HIS A 21 -6.93 -12.74 -2.16
C HIS A 21 -8.05 -12.71 -1.10
N PHE A 22 -9.29 -12.91 -1.53
CA PHE A 22 -10.42 -12.99 -0.60
C PHE A 22 -10.38 -14.29 0.22
N PRO A 23 -10.57 -14.22 1.55
CA PRO A 23 -10.72 -15.42 2.36
C PRO A 23 -11.98 -16.19 1.99
N ILE A 24 -11.96 -17.49 2.26
CA ILE A 24 -13.11 -18.39 2.16
C ILE A 24 -13.48 -18.87 3.56
N THR A 25 -14.76 -19.16 3.78
CA THR A 25 -15.21 -19.77 5.03
C THR A 25 -14.72 -21.23 5.12
N ASN A 26 -14.84 -21.83 6.31
CA ASN A 26 -14.54 -23.26 6.50
C ASN A 26 -15.42 -24.19 5.64
N SER A 27 -16.58 -23.71 5.18
CA SER A 27 -17.47 -24.45 4.27
C SER A 27 -17.12 -24.24 2.79
N GLY A 28 -16.08 -23.47 2.46
CA GLY A 28 -15.67 -23.15 1.09
C GLY A 28 -16.43 -22.00 0.44
N GLU A 29 -17.29 -21.30 1.19
CA GLU A 29 -18.09 -20.19 0.67
C GLU A 29 -17.31 -18.87 0.69
N PRO A 30 -17.66 -17.89 -0.17
CA PRO A 30 -17.05 -16.56 -0.12
C PRO A 30 -17.22 -15.90 1.26
N PHE A 31 -16.12 -15.46 1.88
CA PHE A 31 -16.18 -14.74 3.15
C PHE A 31 -16.55 -13.27 2.93
N ILE A 32 -17.54 -12.78 3.70
CA ILE A 32 -17.93 -11.36 3.67
C ILE A 32 -16.99 -10.56 4.57
N TYR A 33 -15.94 -9.98 3.96
CA TYR A 33 -14.92 -9.22 4.68
C TYR A 33 -15.25 -7.72 4.76
N LEU A 34 -15.69 -7.25 5.93
CA LEU A 34 -16.06 -5.84 6.18
C LEU A 34 -15.07 -5.10 7.10
N SER A 35 -13.82 -5.58 7.18
CA SER A 35 -12.77 -5.03 8.06
C SER A 35 -11.56 -4.46 7.30
N GLY A 36 -11.74 -4.14 6.01
CA GLY A 36 -10.70 -3.57 5.15
C GLY A 36 -10.12 -2.24 5.62
N ASN A 37 -10.84 -1.51 6.46
CA ASN A 37 -10.38 -0.27 7.10
C ASN A 37 -9.33 -0.50 8.20
N SER A 38 -9.28 -1.70 8.79
CA SER A 38 -8.27 -2.06 9.78
C SER A 38 -7.08 -2.76 9.14
N LEU A 39 -7.34 -3.73 8.26
CA LEU A 39 -6.31 -4.42 7.48
C LEU A 39 -6.84 -4.67 6.06
N GLY A 40 -6.16 -4.12 5.07
CA GLY A 40 -6.52 -4.35 3.67
C GLY A 40 -6.33 -5.82 3.27
N ILE A 41 -7.18 -6.31 2.36
CA ILE A 41 -6.99 -7.63 1.76
C ILE A 41 -5.70 -7.60 0.94
N GLN A 42 -4.92 -8.67 1.00
CA GLN A 42 -3.66 -8.78 0.27
C GLN A 42 -3.90 -8.70 -1.25
N PRO A 43 -3.24 -7.76 -1.97
CA PRO A 43 -3.23 -7.76 -3.43
C PRO A 43 -2.53 -8.99 -3.99
N ASP A 44 -2.99 -9.46 -5.15
CA ASP A 44 -2.49 -10.65 -5.86
C ASP A 44 -1.01 -10.60 -6.28
N THR A 45 -0.41 -9.42 -6.23
CA THR A 45 0.98 -9.17 -6.60
C THR A 45 1.91 -8.98 -5.40
N ALA A 46 1.37 -8.85 -4.18
CA ALA A 46 2.16 -8.47 -3.00
C ALA A 46 3.30 -9.45 -2.70
N GLU A 47 3.02 -10.76 -2.76
CA GLU A 47 4.03 -11.80 -2.53
C GLU A 47 5.15 -11.74 -3.58
N GLN A 48 4.79 -11.56 -4.85
CA GLN A 48 5.75 -11.45 -5.94
C GLN A 48 6.75 -10.32 -5.69
N TYR A 49 6.28 -9.12 -5.32
CA TYR A 49 7.17 -7.97 -5.09
C TYR A 49 8.14 -8.21 -3.93
N VAL A 50 7.68 -8.84 -2.85
CA VAL A 50 8.56 -9.18 -1.71
C VAL A 50 9.61 -10.20 -2.14
N MET A 51 9.21 -11.26 -2.85
CA MET A 51 10.13 -12.30 -3.30
C MET A 51 11.16 -11.75 -4.30
N GLU A 52 10.78 -10.82 -5.16
CA GLU A 52 11.71 -10.13 -6.07
C GLU A 52 12.83 -9.41 -5.30
N GLU A 53 12.53 -8.72 -4.20
CA GLU A 53 13.54 -8.05 -3.37
C GLU A 53 14.41 -9.04 -2.59
N MET A 54 13.83 -10.12 -2.07
CA MET A 54 14.58 -11.18 -1.39
C MET A 54 15.58 -11.86 -2.34
N GLU A 55 15.17 -12.12 -3.59
CA GLU A 55 16.05 -12.67 -4.61
C GLU A 55 17.11 -11.66 -5.08
N ALA A 56 16.78 -10.37 -5.15
CA ALA A 56 17.77 -9.32 -5.42
C ALA A 56 18.84 -9.29 -4.30
N TRP A 57 18.42 -9.35 -3.04
CA TRP A 57 19.33 -9.37 -1.90
C TRP A 57 20.26 -10.58 -1.93
N LYS A 58 19.72 -11.77 -2.17
CA LYS A 58 20.50 -13.01 -2.31
C LYS A 58 21.57 -12.94 -3.40
N LYS A 59 21.29 -12.24 -4.51
CA LYS A 59 22.19 -12.18 -5.68
C LYS A 59 23.17 -11.02 -5.64
N LEU A 60 22.76 -9.87 -5.12
CA LEU A 60 23.50 -8.61 -5.23
C LEU A 60 24.09 -8.14 -3.90
N ALA A 61 23.58 -8.61 -2.76
CA ALA A 61 23.97 -8.10 -1.45
C ALA A 61 23.94 -6.55 -1.41
N VAL A 62 25.02 -5.91 -1.00
CA VAL A 62 25.14 -4.44 -0.92
C VAL A 62 24.94 -3.75 -2.27
N ASP A 63 25.28 -4.41 -3.39
CA ASP A 63 25.09 -3.83 -4.72
C ASP A 63 23.61 -3.61 -5.04
N GLY A 64 22.69 -4.26 -4.32
CA GLY A 64 21.24 -4.06 -4.43
C GLY A 64 20.80 -2.62 -4.20
N HIS A 65 21.58 -1.82 -3.46
CA HIS A 65 21.31 -0.38 -3.29
C HIS A 65 21.15 0.36 -4.62
N PHE A 66 21.88 -0.06 -5.65
CA PHE A 66 21.93 0.63 -6.95
C PHE A 66 21.55 -0.27 -8.13
N LYS A 67 21.76 -1.58 -8.02
CA LYS A 67 21.61 -2.55 -9.13
C LYS A 67 20.38 -3.43 -9.06
N ALA A 68 19.59 -3.38 -7.97
CA ALA A 68 18.33 -4.10 -7.90
C ALA A 68 17.33 -3.55 -8.94
N LYS A 69 16.34 -4.35 -9.32
CA LYS A 69 15.24 -3.93 -10.21
C LYS A 69 14.54 -2.67 -9.68
N ARG A 70 14.44 -2.55 -8.35
CA ARG A 70 14.02 -1.36 -7.61
C ARG A 70 15.17 -0.96 -6.69
N PRO A 71 16.05 -0.03 -7.11
CA PRO A 71 17.21 0.37 -6.32
C PRO A 71 16.82 0.82 -4.91
N TRP A 72 17.46 0.25 -3.88
CA TRP A 72 17.05 0.52 -2.50
C TRP A 72 17.39 1.95 -2.04
N PHE A 73 18.38 2.59 -2.66
CA PHE A 73 18.78 3.96 -2.32
C PHE A 73 17.65 4.98 -2.61
N SER A 74 17.00 4.86 -3.76
CA SER A 74 15.91 5.75 -4.20
C SER A 74 14.52 5.14 -4.00
N TYR A 75 14.40 4.10 -3.18
CA TYR A 75 13.15 3.32 -3.07
C TYR A 75 11.94 4.15 -2.65
N HIS A 76 12.16 5.16 -1.80
CA HIS A 76 11.12 6.06 -1.32
C HIS A 76 10.45 6.88 -2.44
N GLU A 77 11.15 7.10 -3.56
CA GLU A 77 10.64 7.86 -4.71
C GLU A 77 9.65 7.04 -5.55
N LEU A 78 9.71 5.71 -5.49
CA LEU A 78 8.91 4.81 -6.34
C LEU A 78 7.40 4.95 -6.13
N LEU A 79 7.00 5.37 -4.92
CA LEU A 79 5.59 5.53 -4.54
C LEU A 79 5.16 7.00 -4.42
N THR A 80 6.09 7.94 -4.60
CA THR A 80 5.84 9.36 -4.35
C THR A 80 4.73 9.90 -5.23
N SER A 81 4.81 9.73 -6.55
CA SER A 81 3.81 10.27 -7.49
C SER A 81 2.42 9.67 -7.28
N TYR A 82 2.33 8.35 -7.09
CA TYR A 82 1.07 7.66 -6.78
C TYR A 82 0.47 8.14 -5.45
N SER A 83 1.30 8.33 -4.42
CA SER A 83 0.84 8.82 -3.12
C SER A 83 0.37 10.27 -3.21
N ALA A 84 1.10 11.11 -3.94
CA ALA A 84 0.77 12.51 -4.17
C ALA A 84 -0.56 12.68 -4.90
N GLU A 85 -0.83 11.86 -5.93
CA GLU A 85 -2.12 11.82 -6.64
C GLU A 85 -3.28 11.48 -5.70
N ILE A 86 -3.11 10.47 -4.83
CA ILE A 86 -4.15 10.02 -3.90
C ILE A 86 -4.51 11.11 -2.87
N VAL A 87 -3.51 11.84 -2.35
CA VAL A 87 -3.73 12.87 -1.31
C VAL A 87 -3.92 14.28 -1.88
N GLY A 88 -3.77 14.47 -3.20
CA GLY A 88 -3.94 15.77 -3.87
C GLY A 88 -2.79 16.75 -3.62
N ALA A 89 -1.55 16.27 -3.56
CA ALA A 89 -0.34 17.08 -3.31
C ALA A 89 0.65 17.03 -4.49
N LEU A 90 1.72 17.82 -4.42
CA LEU A 90 2.85 17.72 -5.35
C LEU A 90 3.81 16.60 -4.93
N ASP A 91 4.55 16.02 -5.88
CA ASP A 91 5.56 14.98 -5.61
C ASP A 91 6.57 15.39 -4.53
N LYS A 92 6.97 16.67 -4.50
CA LYS A 92 7.91 17.21 -3.51
C LYS A 92 7.32 17.42 -2.10
N GLU A 93 6.02 17.23 -1.93
CA GLU A 93 5.30 17.45 -0.67
C GLU A 93 4.97 16.13 0.05
N VAL A 94 5.25 14.97 -0.56
CA VAL A 94 4.87 13.65 -0.05
C VAL A 94 6.05 12.68 -0.11
N VAL A 95 6.17 11.84 0.92
CA VAL A 95 7.13 10.73 0.96
C VAL A 95 6.54 9.56 1.74
N VAL A 96 6.77 8.33 1.27
CA VAL A 96 6.40 7.10 1.99
C VAL A 96 7.59 6.68 2.86
N MET A 97 7.46 6.84 4.18
CA MET A 97 8.52 6.53 5.14
C MET A 97 7.97 6.10 6.51
N ASN A 98 8.76 5.33 7.26
CA ASN A 98 8.49 4.90 8.64
C ASN A 98 7.06 4.34 8.86
N SER A 99 6.51 4.56 10.05
CA SER A 99 5.12 4.29 10.42
C SER A 99 4.37 5.59 10.72
N LEU A 100 3.03 5.52 10.80
CA LEU A 100 2.16 6.68 11.08
C LEU A 100 2.59 7.45 12.33
N THR A 101 2.72 6.75 13.47
CA THR A 101 3.06 7.39 14.76
C THR A 101 4.43 8.04 14.73
N VAL A 102 5.42 7.40 14.09
CA VAL A 102 6.76 8.01 13.94
C VAL A 102 6.67 9.30 13.12
N ASN A 103 5.96 9.30 12.00
CA ASN A 103 5.84 10.49 11.16
C ASN A 103 5.09 11.63 11.87
N ILE A 104 4.05 11.32 12.66
CA ILE A 104 3.38 12.32 13.50
C ILE A 104 4.38 12.94 14.49
N HIS A 105 5.21 12.13 15.16
CA HIS A 105 6.21 12.66 16.08
C HIS A 105 7.26 13.53 15.37
N LEU A 106 7.70 13.17 14.17
CA LEU A 106 8.62 14.01 13.38
C LEU A 106 7.99 15.37 13.01
N LEU A 107 6.72 15.37 12.61
CA LEU A 107 5.98 16.60 12.33
C LEU A 107 5.83 17.45 13.59
N MET A 108 5.46 16.85 14.72
CA MET A 108 5.31 17.56 15.99
C MET A 108 6.65 18.13 16.47
N ALA A 109 7.73 17.35 16.44
CA ALA A 109 9.06 17.84 16.82
C ALA A 109 9.52 19.05 15.98
N SER A 110 9.07 19.14 14.72
CA SER A 110 9.46 20.21 13.79
C SER A 110 8.53 21.43 13.88
N PHE A 111 7.22 21.22 13.98
CA PHE A 111 6.21 22.27 13.80
C PHE A 111 5.43 22.62 15.06
N TYR A 112 5.37 21.73 16.06
CA TYR A 112 4.64 21.99 17.29
C TYR A 112 5.46 22.93 18.19
N GLN A 113 5.06 24.20 18.21
CA GLN A 113 5.63 25.22 19.08
C GLN A 113 4.57 25.64 20.11
N PRO A 114 4.39 24.89 21.21
CA PRO A 114 3.42 25.24 22.21
C PRO A 114 3.79 26.60 22.83
N LYS A 115 3.00 27.63 22.51
CA LYS A 115 3.01 28.90 23.24
C LYS A 115 2.02 28.72 24.38
N GLY A 116 2.52 28.40 25.56
CA GLY A 116 1.68 28.16 26.73
C GLY A 116 0.88 29.39 27.17
N LYS A 117 0.06 29.17 28.20
CA LYS A 117 0.28 29.90 29.44
C LYS A 117 1.32 29.13 30.24
#